data_AF-A0AB38F7D0-F1
#
_entry.id   AF-A0AB38F7D0-F1
#
_cell.length_a   1.000
_cell.length_b   1.000
_cell.length_c   1.000
_cell.angle_alpha   90.00
_cell.angle_beta   90.00
_cell.angle_gamma   90.00
#
_symmetry.space_group_name_H-M   'P 1'
#
loop_
_entity.id
_entity.type
_entity.pdbx_description
1 polymer ?
#
loop_
_entity_poly.entity_id
_entity_poly.type
_entity_poly.pdbx_seq_one_letter_code
_entity_poly.pdbx_strand_id
1 'polypeptide(L)'
;MVIIGIDPHKSSFTAVAVNRSGATVGSRRFVVNAGTATALVKWCRRDLAKDVLADLRRIDSSIKANEAQMRDAVAATTTTLQKVHGINTVSAAKLLGHIRDITRFPSADPFAGYTGTALLAASSGENTRHRLNTGGNRQLNSVLHTIAVCRARDPGPGRVYYQRKLDEGKTRAEARRALKRRLANVLYRRMRRDQQHAPPTAA
;
A
#
# COMPACT_ATOMS: atom_id res chain seq x y z
N MET A 1 -19.00 0.53 -14.80
CA MET A 1 -19.66 0.64 -16.12
C MET A 1 -21.02 0.02 -15.92
N VAL A 2 -22.05 0.85 -15.91
CA VAL A 2 -23.45 0.43 -15.82
C VAL A 2 -24.00 0.52 -17.24
N ILE A 3 -24.62 -0.56 -17.71
CA ILE A 3 -25.28 -0.60 -19.01
C ILE A 3 -26.77 -0.37 -18.76
N ILE A 4 -27.39 0.49 -19.56
CA ILE A 4 -28.84 0.72 -19.50
C ILE A 4 -29.46 0.05 -20.73
N GLY A 5 -30.20 -1.03 -20.49
CA GLY A 5 -31.08 -1.61 -21.50
C GLY A 5 -32.38 -0.81 -21.55
N ILE A 6 -32.87 -0.51 -22.76
CA ILE A 6 -34.15 0.16 -22.98
C ILE A 6 -35.04 -0.78 -23.79
N ASP A 7 -36.22 -1.07 -23.25
CA ASP A 7 -37.28 -1.80 -23.95
C ASP A 7 -38.44 -0.84 -24.29
N PRO A 8 -38.55 -0.38 -25.55
CA PRO A 8 -39.51 0.63 -25.95
C PRO A 8 -40.91 0.06 -26.29
N HIS A 9 -41.94 0.82 -25.95
CA HIS A 9 -43.34 0.62 -26.37
C HIS A 9 -43.96 1.94 -26.86
N LYS A 10 -45.13 1.86 -27.52
CA LYS A 10 -45.79 2.98 -28.22
C LYS A 10 -45.81 4.33 -27.47
N SER A 11 -46.08 4.31 -26.16
CA SER A 11 -46.18 5.53 -25.32
C SER A 11 -45.29 5.50 -24.08
N SER A 12 -44.44 4.48 -23.95
CA SER A 12 -43.61 4.28 -22.75
C SER A 12 -42.42 3.39 -23.05
N PHE A 13 -41.34 3.49 -22.29
CA PHE A 13 -40.26 2.50 -22.34
C PHE A 13 -39.86 2.06 -20.93
N THR A 14 -39.31 0.87 -20.82
CA THR A 14 -38.72 0.34 -19.58
C THR A 14 -37.21 0.44 -19.67
N ALA A 15 -36.59 1.17 -18.76
CA ALA A 15 -35.14 1.21 -18.63
C ALA A 15 -34.70 0.25 -17.53
N VAL A 16 -33.70 -0.57 -17.82
CA VAL A 16 -33.11 -1.54 -16.88
C VAL A 16 -31.62 -1.24 -16.73
N ALA A 17 -31.17 -0.99 -15.50
CA ALA A 17 -29.77 -0.78 -15.18
C ALA A 17 -29.11 -2.12 -14.82
N VAL A 18 -27.99 -2.43 -15.47
CA VAL A 18 -27.22 -3.65 -15.27
C VAL A 18 -25.79 -3.29 -14.89
N ASN A 19 -25.27 -3.90 -13.82
CA ASN A 19 -23.91 -3.65 -13.36
C ASN A 19 -22.87 -4.47 -14.15
N ARG A 20 -21.59 -4.32 -13.78
CA ARG A 20 -20.47 -5.01 -14.44
C ARG A 20 -20.51 -6.54 -14.34
N SER A 21 -21.19 -7.10 -13.34
CA SER A 21 -21.34 -8.56 -13.19
C SER A 21 -22.55 -9.11 -13.93
N GLY A 22 -23.27 -8.28 -14.69
CA GLY A 22 -24.48 -8.68 -15.40
C GLY A 22 -25.74 -8.75 -14.53
N ALA A 23 -25.68 -8.31 -13.27
CA ALA A 23 -26.83 -8.32 -12.39
C ALA A 23 -27.68 -7.06 -12.60
N THR A 24 -29.01 -7.23 -12.64
CA THR A 24 -29.97 -6.12 -12.68
C THR A 24 -29.97 -5.37 -11.35
N VAL A 25 -29.72 -4.07 -11.41
CA VAL A 25 -29.64 -3.18 -10.25
C VAL A 25 -30.92 -2.37 -10.06
N GLY A 26 -31.63 -2.10 -11.16
CA GLY A 26 -32.88 -1.36 -11.13
C GLY A 26 -33.62 -1.47 -12.44
N SER A 27 -34.94 -1.32 -12.37
CA SER A 27 -35.81 -1.20 -13.54
C SER A 27 -36.85 -0.12 -13.29
N ARG A 28 -37.14 0.70 -14.31
CA ARG A 28 -38.17 1.72 -14.24
C ARG A 28 -38.83 1.95 -15.59
N ARG A 29 -40.16 1.98 -15.58
CA ARG A 29 -40.99 2.38 -16.72
C ARG A 29 -41.16 3.90 -16.75
N PHE A 30 -41.04 4.48 -17.94
CA PHE A 30 -41.23 5.91 -18.21
C PHE A 30 -42.30 6.08 -19.28
N VAL A 31 -43.24 7.01 -19.07
CA VAL A 31 -44.16 7.46 -20.12
C VAL A 31 -43.46 8.54 -20.94
N VAL A 32 -43.54 8.47 -22.27
CA VAL A 32 -42.82 9.39 -23.17
C VAL A 32 -43.51 10.75 -23.21
N ASN A 33 -42.82 11.78 -22.74
CA ASN A 33 -43.21 13.19 -22.73
C ASN A 33 -41.98 14.11 -22.70
N ALA A 34 -42.17 15.43 -22.75
CA ALA A 34 -41.08 16.41 -22.77
C ALA A 34 -40.09 16.32 -21.58
N GLY A 35 -40.54 15.83 -20.41
CA GLY A 35 -39.69 15.68 -19.21
C GLY A 35 -38.96 14.34 -19.11
N THR A 36 -39.19 13.42 -20.05
CA THR A 36 -38.76 12.01 -19.91
C THR A 36 -37.25 11.85 -19.91
N ALA A 37 -36.53 12.58 -20.77
CA ALA A 37 -35.06 12.53 -20.82
C ALA A 37 -34.44 12.95 -19.48
N THR A 38 -34.92 14.04 -18.89
CA THR A 38 -34.47 14.53 -17.58
C THR A 38 -34.78 13.53 -16.47
N ALA A 39 -35.97 12.92 -16.47
CA ALA A 39 -36.37 11.92 -15.49
C ALA A 39 -35.52 10.64 -15.60
N LEU A 40 -35.22 10.20 -16.83
CA LEU A 40 -34.36 9.05 -17.10
C LEU A 40 -32.94 9.30 -16.59
N VAL A 41 -32.31 10.43 -16.98
CA VAL A 41 -30.95 10.77 -16.53
C VAL A 41 -30.87 10.86 -15.01
N LYS A 42 -31.87 11.47 -14.36
CA LYS A 42 -31.92 11.56 -12.89
C LYS A 42 -32.01 10.18 -12.23
N TRP A 43 -32.79 9.28 -12.81
CA TRP A 43 -32.89 7.89 -12.34
C TRP A 43 -31.57 7.14 -12.54
N CYS A 44 -30.96 7.20 -13.73
CA CYS A 44 -29.68 6.56 -14.04
C CYS A 44 -28.56 7.04 -13.12
N ARG A 45 -28.45 8.35 -12.87
CA ARG A 45 -27.45 8.91 -11.95
C ARG A 45 -27.64 8.41 -10.52
N ARG A 46 -28.88 8.32 -10.06
CA ARG A 46 -29.21 7.81 -8.72
C ARG A 46 -28.81 6.34 -8.57
N ASP A 47 -29.13 5.50 -9.54
CA ASP A 47 -28.81 4.08 -9.44
C ASP A 47 -27.31 3.80 -9.62
N LEU A 48 -26.63 4.52 -10.52
CA LEU A 48 -25.15 4.48 -10.59
C LEU A 48 -24.50 4.89 -9.26
N ALA A 49 -25.04 5.92 -8.58
CA ALA A 49 -24.52 6.32 -7.27
C ALA A 49 -24.72 5.23 -6.21
N LYS A 50 -25.85 4.51 -6.21
CA LYS A 50 -26.08 3.38 -5.31
C LYS A 50 -25.09 2.23 -5.58
N ASP A 51 -24.80 1.93 -6.84
CA ASP A 51 -23.83 0.91 -7.21
C ASP A 51 -22.43 1.24 -6.72
N VAL A 52 -21.97 2.47 -6.94
CA VAL A 52 -20.65 2.92 -6.45
C VAL A 52 -20.59 2.82 -4.92
N LEU A 53 -21.67 3.17 -4.21
CA LEU A 53 -21.74 3.01 -2.76
C LEU A 53 -21.69 1.54 -2.32
N ALA A 54 -22.38 0.65 -3.04
CA ALA A 54 -22.34 -0.79 -2.77
C ALA A 54 -20.93 -1.35 -2.99
N ASP A 55 -20.25 -0.95 -4.08
CA ASP A 55 -18.87 -1.32 -4.36
C ASP A 55 -17.89 -0.81 -3.30
N LEU A 56 -18.06 0.44 -2.84
CA LEU A 56 -17.23 0.99 -1.76
C LEU A 56 -17.38 0.18 -0.48
N ARG A 57 -18.61 -0.16 -0.08
CA ARG A 57 -18.86 -0.99 1.12
C ARG A 57 -18.26 -2.39 0.98
N ARG A 58 -18.37 -3.00 -0.21
CA ARG A 58 -17.79 -4.31 -0.50
C ARG A 58 -16.27 -4.26 -0.41
N ILE A 59 -15.64 -3.28 -1.04
CA ILE A 59 -14.18 -3.10 -1.01
C ILE A 59 -13.70 -2.83 0.42
N ASP A 60 -14.37 -1.97 1.18
CA ASP A 60 -14.05 -1.71 2.59
C ASP A 60 -14.12 -3.00 3.44
N SER A 61 -15.16 -3.81 3.23
CA SER A 61 -15.31 -5.11 3.89
C SER A 61 -14.19 -6.08 3.51
N SER A 62 -13.83 -6.14 2.22
CA SER A 62 -12.70 -6.97 1.75
C SER A 62 -11.36 -6.49 2.30
N ILE A 63 -11.13 -5.18 2.42
CA ILE A 63 -9.92 -4.63 3.04
C ILE A 63 -9.83 -5.08 4.50
N LYS A 64 -10.92 -4.94 5.27
CA LYS A 64 -10.97 -5.37 6.68
C LYS A 64 -10.73 -6.87 6.85
N ALA A 65 -11.34 -7.69 6.00
CA ALA A 65 -11.14 -9.13 6.00
C ALA A 65 -9.68 -9.51 5.69
N ASN A 66 -9.09 -8.90 4.65
CA ASN A 66 -7.70 -9.12 4.29
C ASN A 66 -6.74 -8.67 5.40
N GLU A 67 -6.99 -7.53 6.04
CA GLU A 67 -6.19 -7.07 7.18
C GLU A 67 -6.29 -8.01 8.38
N ALA A 68 -7.47 -8.61 8.64
CA ALA A 68 -7.63 -9.64 9.66
C ALA A 68 -6.79 -10.88 9.34
N GLN A 69 -6.90 -11.41 8.13
CA GLN A 69 -6.08 -12.54 7.68
C GLN A 69 -4.57 -12.25 7.77
N MET A 70 -4.14 -11.03 7.42
CA MET A 70 -2.74 -10.62 7.58
C MET A 70 -2.33 -10.55 9.04
N ARG A 71 -3.21 -10.12 9.96
CA ARG A 71 -2.92 -10.13 11.41
C ARG A 71 -2.69 -11.53 11.90
N ASP A 72 -3.59 -12.46 11.57
CA ASP A 72 -3.51 -13.84 12.02
C ASP A 72 -2.26 -14.53 11.46
N ALA A 73 -1.98 -14.34 10.17
CA ALA A 73 -0.78 -14.88 9.53
C ALA A 73 0.52 -14.32 10.12
N VAL A 74 0.58 -13.03 10.45
CA VAL A 74 1.77 -12.44 11.10
C VAL A 74 1.90 -12.93 12.54
N ALA A 75 0.79 -13.04 13.29
CA ALA A 75 0.79 -13.53 14.66
C ALA A 75 1.22 -14.99 14.77
N ALA A 76 0.96 -15.81 13.75
CA ALA A 76 1.43 -17.19 13.66
C ALA A 76 2.95 -17.30 13.45
N THR A 77 3.65 -16.20 13.13
CA THR A 77 5.11 -16.20 12.99
C THR A 77 5.80 -15.81 14.29
N THR A 78 7.04 -16.27 14.50
CA THR A 78 7.89 -15.85 15.62
C THR A 78 8.53 -14.47 15.41
N THR A 79 8.08 -13.71 14.40
CA THR A 79 8.69 -12.42 14.08
C THR A 79 8.49 -11.42 15.20
N THR A 80 9.50 -10.58 15.40
CA THR A 80 9.42 -9.47 16.33
C THR A 80 9.49 -8.12 15.62
N LEU A 81 9.22 -8.10 14.31
CA LEU A 81 9.18 -6.91 13.46
C LEU A 81 8.20 -5.84 13.97
N GLN A 82 7.01 -6.23 14.44
CA GLN A 82 6.02 -5.29 14.96
C GLN A 82 6.46 -4.56 16.24
N LYS A 83 7.51 -5.05 16.93
CA LYS A 83 8.12 -4.32 18.07
C LYS A 83 8.95 -3.12 17.61
N VAL A 84 9.20 -2.96 16.30
CA VAL A 84 9.90 -1.81 15.74
C VAL A 84 8.87 -0.68 15.53
N HIS A 85 9.05 0.44 16.23
CA HIS A 85 8.21 1.64 16.06
C HIS A 85 8.03 2.02 14.60
N GLY A 86 6.77 2.17 14.17
CA GLY A 86 6.35 2.47 12.80
C GLY A 86 5.99 1.26 11.93
N ILE A 87 6.14 0.02 12.43
CA ILE A 87 5.75 -1.19 11.70
C ILE A 87 4.38 -1.68 12.17
N ASN A 88 3.38 -1.52 11.30
CA ASN A 88 2.05 -2.12 11.48
C ASN A 88 1.98 -3.53 10.86
N THR A 89 0.85 -4.22 11.05
CA THR A 89 0.60 -5.56 10.48
C THR A 89 0.80 -5.62 8.97
N VAL A 90 0.20 -4.69 8.21
CA VAL A 90 0.32 -4.67 6.75
C VAL A 90 1.78 -4.50 6.31
N SER A 91 2.54 -3.65 6.99
CA SER A 91 3.98 -3.48 6.74
C SER A 91 4.77 -4.74 7.08
N ALA A 92 4.49 -5.37 8.22
CA ALA A 92 5.13 -6.62 8.61
C ALA A 92 4.84 -7.75 7.61
N ALA A 93 3.57 -7.93 7.21
CA ALA A 93 3.17 -8.89 6.20
C ALA A 93 3.87 -8.65 4.85
N LYS A 94 3.95 -7.38 4.41
CA LYS A 94 4.71 -7.01 3.19
C LYS A 94 6.19 -7.32 3.30
N LEU A 95 6.82 -7.01 4.45
CA LEU A 95 8.23 -7.32 4.70
C LEU A 95 8.47 -8.83 4.59
N LEU A 96 7.70 -9.63 5.34
CA LEU A 96 7.81 -11.09 5.34
C LEU A 96 7.54 -11.69 3.96
N GLY A 97 6.47 -11.27 3.28
CA GLY A 97 6.07 -11.82 1.98
C GLY A 97 7.05 -11.53 0.85
N HIS A 98 7.66 -10.34 0.81
CA HIS A 98 8.63 -9.97 -0.23
C HIS A 98 10.06 -10.44 0.08
N ILE A 99 10.48 -10.41 1.35
CA ILE A 99 11.84 -10.81 1.75
C ILE A 99 11.93 -12.34 1.74
N ARG A 100 10.90 -13.01 2.26
CA ARG A 100 10.85 -14.44 2.54
C ARG A 100 11.99 -14.83 3.48
N ASP A 101 13.02 -15.48 2.95
CA ASP A 101 14.22 -15.83 3.71
C ASP A 101 15.22 -14.67 3.75
N ILE A 102 15.61 -14.24 4.95
CA ILE A 102 16.62 -13.19 5.13
C ILE A 102 18.04 -13.71 4.89
N THR A 103 18.28 -15.05 4.93
CA THR A 103 19.64 -15.60 4.73
C THR A 103 20.19 -15.40 3.32
N ARG A 104 19.30 -15.29 2.32
CA ARG A 104 19.66 -15.01 0.91
C ARG A 104 20.47 -13.71 0.74
N PHE A 105 20.43 -12.81 1.72
CA PHE A 105 21.23 -11.59 1.72
C PHE A 105 22.44 -11.79 2.62
N PRO A 106 23.67 -11.82 2.08
CA PRO A 106 24.87 -12.12 2.88
C PRO A 106 25.19 -11.01 3.89
N SER A 107 24.81 -9.77 3.60
CA SER A 107 24.97 -8.65 4.51
C SER A 107 23.86 -7.60 4.37
N ALA A 108 23.92 -6.56 5.19
CA ALA A 108 22.93 -5.49 5.18
C ALA A 108 23.02 -4.59 3.93
N ASP A 109 24.14 -4.59 3.20
CA ASP A 109 24.32 -3.76 1.99
C ASP A 109 23.56 -4.32 0.77
N PRO A 110 23.69 -5.62 0.41
CA PRO A 110 22.83 -6.24 -0.59
C PRO A 110 21.34 -6.14 -0.25
N PHE A 111 20.99 -6.25 1.04
CA PHE A 111 19.62 -6.03 1.50
C PHE A 111 19.14 -4.59 1.27
N ALA A 112 19.99 -3.60 1.53
CA ALA A 112 19.70 -2.21 1.23
C ALA A 112 19.55 -1.96 -0.28
N GLY A 113 20.35 -2.64 -1.11
CA GLY A 113 20.21 -2.65 -2.55
C GLY A 113 18.84 -3.18 -3.00
N TYR A 114 18.47 -4.35 -2.49
CA TYR A 114 17.18 -4.98 -2.79
C TYR A 114 15.97 -4.15 -2.35
N THR A 115 16.05 -3.51 -1.18
CA THR A 115 14.97 -2.62 -0.69
C THR A 115 14.95 -1.25 -1.36
N GLY A 116 15.90 -0.95 -2.24
CA GLY A 116 16.00 0.36 -2.91
C GLY A 116 16.45 1.49 -1.99
N THR A 117 17.09 1.16 -0.85
CA THR A 117 17.59 2.14 0.13
C THR A 117 19.10 2.33 0.10
N ALA A 118 19.83 1.50 -0.66
CA ALA A 118 21.23 1.74 -0.95
C ALA A 118 21.41 3.10 -1.63
N LEU A 119 22.33 3.90 -1.10
CA LEU A 119 22.81 5.10 -1.78
C LEU A 119 23.79 4.62 -2.85
N LEU A 120 23.43 4.76 -4.12
CA LEU A 120 24.38 4.53 -5.20
C LEU A 120 25.30 5.75 -5.27
N ALA A 121 26.61 5.53 -5.19
CA ALA A 121 27.58 6.58 -5.50
C ALA A 121 27.36 7.02 -6.95
N ALA A 122 27.17 8.33 -7.15
CA ALA A 122 27.10 8.93 -8.48
C ALA A 122 28.06 10.12 -8.49
N SER A 123 29.36 9.83 -8.55
CA SER A 123 30.39 10.86 -8.64
C SER A 123 31.14 10.74 -9.97
N SER A 124 31.04 11.78 -10.77
CA SER A 124 32.11 12.22 -11.69
C SER A 124 32.61 13.57 -11.14
N GLY A 125 33.74 13.56 -10.42
CA GLY A 125 34.36 14.76 -9.85
C GLY A 125 34.06 15.07 -8.37
N GLU A 126 34.42 16.29 -7.95
CA GLU A 126 34.55 16.79 -6.56
C GLU A 126 33.22 16.99 -5.80
N ASN A 127 32.08 16.71 -6.44
CA ASN A 127 30.74 16.76 -5.84
C ASN A 127 30.22 15.33 -5.59
N THR A 128 30.17 14.90 -4.32
CA THR A 128 29.59 13.59 -3.94
C THR A 128 28.06 13.64 -3.95
N ARG A 129 27.45 13.55 -5.14
CA ARG A 129 25.99 13.35 -5.26
C ARG A 129 25.68 11.85 -5.22
N HIS A 130 24.63 11.49 -4.49
CA HIS A 130 24.15 10.11 -4.45
C HIS A 130 22.91 9.96 -5.33
N ARG A 131 22.93 9.04 -6.29
CA ARG A 131 21.77 8.75 -7.14
C ARG A 131 20.80 7.82 -6.42
N LEU A 132 19.51 8.02 -6.68
CA LEU A 132 18.45 7.15 -6.18
C LEU A 132 18.55 5.77 -6.86
N ASN A 133 18.54 4.70 -6.07
CA ASN A 133 18.36 3.36 -6.61
C ASN A 133 16.91 3.16 -7.07
N THR A 134 16.70 3.06 -8.38
CA THR A 134 15.39 2.81 -8.99
C THR A 134 15.08 1.33 -9.23
N GLY A 135 16.07 0.45 -9.13
CA GLY A 135 15.94 -0.99 -9.39
C GLY A 135 15.51 -1.84 -8.19
N GLY A 136 15.45 -1.25 -6.99
CA GLY A 136 14.99 -1.96 -5.79
C GLY A 136 13.49 -2.22 -5.73
N ASN A 137 13.08 -3.16 -4.87
CA ASN A 137 11.68 -3.52 -4.64
C ASN A 137 10.88 -2.32 -4.12
N ARG A 138 9.93 -1.83 -4.94
CA ARG A 138 9.14 -0.63 -4.66
C ARG A 138 8.18 -0.79 -3.48
N GLN A 139 7.67 -1.99 -3.23
CA GLN A 139 6.81 -2.26 -2.08
C GLN A 139 7.60 -2.13 -0.78
N LEU A 140 8.78 -2.74 -0.71
CA LEU A 140 9.67 -2.63 0.47
C LEU A 140 10.16 -1.18 0.67
N ASN A 141 10.49 -0.48 -0.41
CA ASN A 141 10.90 0.91 -0.37
C ASN A 141 9.77 1.84 0.16
N SER A 142 8.52 1.55 -0.18
CA SER A 142 7.33 2.25 0.31
C SER A 142 7.09 2.00 1.80
N VAL A 143 7.22 0.75 2.25
CA VAL A 143 7.16 0.39 3.68
C VAL A 143 8.24 1.15 4.47
N LEU A 144 9.50 1.10 4.01
CA LEU A 144 10.60 1.84 4.65
C LEU A 144 10.40 3.35 4.64
N HIS A 145 9.78 3.91 3.59
CA HIS A 145 9.42 5.32 3.56
C HIS A 145 8.40 5.66 4.64
N THR A 146 7.34 4.87 4.77
CA THR A 146 6.29 5.06 5.77
C THR A 146 6.86 5.03 7.19
N ILE A 147 7.68 4.00 7.49
CA ILE A 147 8.37 3.89 8.79
C ILE A 147 9.26 5.11 9.04
N ALA A 148 10.01 5.57 8.02
CA ALA A 148 10.87 6.74 8.15
C ALA A 148 10.07 8.03 8.43
N VAL A 149 8.89 8.20 7.82
CA VAL A 149 8.01 9.35 8.09
C VAL A 149 7.55 9.35 9.54
N CYS A 150 7.02 8.22 10.02
CA CYS A 150 6.59 8.08 11.42
C CYS A 150 7.75 8.35 12.39
N ARG A 151 8.91 7.72 12.15
CA ARG A 151 10.11 7.85 12.98
C ARG A 151 10.73 9.25 12.99
N ALA A 152 10.56 10.03 11.92
CA ALA A 152 11.04 11.40 11.87
C ALA A 152 10.08 12.36 12.60
N ARG A 153 8.78 12.06 12.62
CA ARG A 153 7.75 12.85 13.29
C ARG A 153 7.75 12.63 14.80
N ASP A 154 7.73 11.37 15.22
CA ASP A 154 7.50 11.01 16.61
C ASP A 154 8.82 11.09 17.43
N PRO A 155 8.76 11.39 18.75
CA PRO A 155 9.95 11.41 19.60
C PRO A 155 10.71 10.08 19.60
N GLY A 156 12.04 10.14 19.57
CA GLY A 156 12.90 8.97 19.71
C GLY A 156 14.13 8.96 18.79
N PRO A 157 14.86 7.83 18.71
CA PRO A 157 16.14 7.73 18.02
C PRO A 157 16.08 8.05 16.51
N GLY A 158 14.92 7.83 15.89
CA GLY A 158 14.69 8.15 14.48
C GLY A 158 14.68 9.65 14.22
N ARG A 159 13.96 10.41 15.05
CA ARG A 159 13.86 11.86 14.98
C ARG A 159 15.19 12.53 15.31
N VAL A 160 15.88 12.06 16.36
CA VAL A 160 17.23 12.55 16.71
C VAL A 160 18.19 12.38 15.54
N TYR A 161 18.18 11.21 14.89
CA TYR A 161 19.03 10.97 13.72
C TYR A 161 18.65 11.84 12.52
N TYR A 162 17.35 11.99 12.27
CA TYR A 162 16.85 12.82 11.19
C TYR A 162 17.27 14.29 11.38
N GLN A 163 17.09 14.82 12.59
CA GLN A 163 17.48 16.19 12.94
C GLN A 163 18.99 16.37 12.81
N ARG A 164 19.80 15.47 13.37
CA ARG A 164 21.25 15.51 13.20
C ARG A 164 21.68 15.56 11.73
N LYS A 165 21.00 14.84 10.84
CA LYS A 165 21.29 14.91 9.40
C LYS A 165 20.91 16.26 8.77
N LEU A 166 19.89 16.94 9.28
CA LEU A 166 19.58 18.32 8.85
C LEU A 166 20.66 19.29 9.36
N ASP A 167 21.11 19.12 10.60
CA ASP A 167 22.14 19.97 11.22
C ASP A 167 23.51 19.79 10.51
N GLU A 168 23.78 18.60 9.96
CA GLU A 168 24.91 18.30 9.06
C GLU A 168 24.77 18.95 7.66
N GLY A 169 23.76 19.80 7.42
CA GLY A 169 23.54 20.50 6.16
C GLY A 169 22.80 19.70 5.08
N LYS A 170 22.28 18.51 5.39
CA LYS A 170 21.54 17.71 4.39
C LYS A 170 20.14 18.25 4.17
N THR A 171 19.66 18.15 2.93
CA THR A 171 18.26 18.45 2.62
C THR A 171 17.31 17.47 3.34
N ARG A 172 16.05 17.86 3.54
CA ARG A 172 15.01 16.98 4.11
C ARG A 172 14.90 15.64 3.37
N ALA A 173 15.06 15.66 2.05
CA ALA A 173 15.03 14.45 1.22
C ALA A 173 16.24 13.55 1.51
N GLU A 174 17.45 14.10 1.60
CA GLU A 174 18.67 13.35 1.90
C GLU A 174 18.70 12.82 3.33
N ALA A 175 18.29 13.62 4.30
CA ALA A 175 18.13 13.19 5.68
C ALA A 175 17.15 12.01 5.79
N ARG A 176 16.02 12.05 5.06
CA ARG A 176 15.06 10.94 5.01
C ARG A 176 15.63 9.72 4.31
N ARG A 177 16.37 9.87 3.20
CA ARG A 177 17.06 8.74 2.53
C ARG A 177 18.07 8.08 3.47
N ALA A 178 18.86 8.86 4.20
CA ALA A 178 19.79 8.36 5.20
C ALA A 178 19.07 7.62 6.32
N LEU A 179 17.91 8.12 6.79
CA LEU A 179 17.09 7.43 7.79
C LEU A 179 16.55 6.11 7.25
N LYS A 180 16.03 6.08 6.01
CA LYS A 180 15.58 4.84 5.35
C LYS A 180 16.69 3.80 5.24
N ARG A 181 17.89 4.22 4.82
CA ARG A 181 19.07 3.35 4.75
C ARG A 181 19.40 2.76 6.12
N ARG A 182 19.36 3.58 7.19
CA ARG A 182 19.56 3.13 8.57
C ARG A 182 18.46 2.14 9.00
N LEU A 183 17.21 2.40 8.67
CA LEU A 183 16.09 1.50 8.97
C LEU A 183 16.23 0.15 8.27
N ALA A 184 16.71 0.10 7.02
CA ALA A 184 17.00 -1.16 6.34
C ALA A 184 18.03 -2.01 7.10
N ASN A 185 19.07 -1.39 7.68
CA ASN A 185 20.03 -2.11 8.53
C ASN A 185 19.39 -2.65 9.81
N VAL A 186 18.51 -1.86 10.45
CA VAL A 186 17.77 -2.30 11.64
C VAL A 186 16.87 -3.49 11.31
N LEU A 187 16.14 -3.44 10.19
CA LEU A 187 15.29 -4.54 9.72
C LEU A 187 16.10 -5.80 9.44
N TYR A 188 17.20 -5.69 8.69
CA TYR A 188 18.07 -6.82 8.37
C TYR A 188 18.54 -7.54 9.64
N ARG A 189 19.09 -6.78 10.60
CA ARG A 189 19.57 -7.34 11.89
C ARG A 189 18.43 -7.97 12.69
N ARG A 190 17.25 -7.35 12.67
CA ARG A 190 16.07 -7.87 13.39
C ARG A 190 15.60 -9.20 12.82
N MET A 191 15.43 -9.29 11.50
CA MET A 191 14.99 -10.51 10.84
C MET A 191 16.02 -11.63 10.96
N ARG A 192 17.33 -11.32 10.88
CA ARG A 192 18.39 -12.29 11.17
C ARG A 192 18.30 -12.84 12.58
N ARG A 193 18.04 -11.97 13.58
CA ARG A 193 17.83 -12.39 14.97
C ARG A 193 16.59 -13.27 15.10
N ASP A 194 15.46 -12.86 14.52
CA ASP A 194 14.22 -13.64 14.56
C ASP A 194 14.42 -15.05 13.98
N GLN A 195 15.16 -15.18 12.88
CA GLN A 195 15.47 -16.47 12.26
C GLN A 195 16.39 -17.35 13.11
N GLN A 196 17.39 -16.76 13.79
CA GLN A 196 18.26 -17.50 14.71
C GLN A 196 17.53 -18.02 15.95
N HIS A 197 16.45 -17.34 16.36
CA HIS A 197 15.65 -17.72 17.53
C HIS A 197 14.38 -18.49 17.11
N ALA A 198 14.18 -18.73 15.81
CA ALA A 198 13.07 -19.54 15.35
C ALA A 198 13.32 -21.01 15.74
N PRO A 199 12.33 -21.70 16.32
CA PRO A 199 12.45 -23.13 16.54
C PRO A 199 12.69 -23.84 15.19
N PRO A 200 13.46 -24.94 15.16
CA PRO A 200 13.65 -25.71 13.94
C PRO A 200 12.28 -26.11 13.40
N THR A 201 12.01 -25.72 12.14
CA THR A 201 10.76 -26.08 11.47
C THR A 201 10.67 -27.62 11.45
N ALA A 202 9.65 -28.18 12.11
CA ALA A 202 9.31 -29.59 11.94
C ALA A 202 8.98 -29.79 10.45
N ALA A 203 9.73 -30.67 9.79
CA ALA A 203 9.61 -31.00 8.39
C ALA A 203 8.27 -31.66 8.05
#